data_AF-A0A2T0TXR5-F1
#
_entry.id   AF-A0A2T0TXR5-F1
#
_cell.length_a   1.000
_cell.length_b   1.000
_cell.length_c   1.000
_cell.angle_alpha   90.00
_cell.angle_beta   90.00
_cell.angle_gamma   90.00
#
_symmetry.space_group_name_H-M   'P 1'
#
loop_
_entity.id
_entity.type
_entity.pdbx_description
1 polymer ?
#
loop_
_entity_poly.entity_id
_entity_poly.type
_entity_poly.pdbx_seq_one_letter_code
_entity_poly.pdbx_strand_id
1 'polypeptide(L)'
;MGVLPRWPFERPRPEALDELLGDRELQVLVVYSAAHPMVPPTIYSLDPEPSVWEQTQSAWHVAPGGSLCLLQSDGGWQPEASLTELLAKASGWRIEYALMKAGVIDEMSVNGIVSDPSHDHLIDRAIQRVAETPGPDEVGGADVSP
;
A
#
# COMPACT_ATOMS: atom_id res chain seq x y z
N MET A 1 -7.63 0.88 16.24
CA MET A 1 -7.95 1.03 14.80
C MET A 1 -7.93 2.51 14.48
N GLY A 2 -7.50 2.88 13.27
CA GLY A 2 -7.51 4.28 12.83
C GLY A 2 -7.31 4.38 11.32
N VAL A 3 -7.48 5.59 10.80
CA VAL A 3 -7.28 5.92 9.39
C VAL A 3 -5.96 6.67 9.26
N LEU A 4 -5.16 6.31 8.26
CA LEU A 4 -3.89 6.97 7.97
C LEU A 4 -4.03 8.01 6.85
N PRO A 5 -3.27 9.11 6.93
CA PRO A 5 -3.26 10.13 5.87
C PRO A 5 -2.76 9.52 4.55
N ARG A 6 -3.33 9.97 3.44
CA ARG A 6 -2.94 9.51 2.09
C ARG A 6 -1.51 9.89 1.71
N TRP A 7 -0.99 10.98 2.29
CA TRP A 7 0.35 11.50 2.00
C TRP A 7 0.97 12.19 3.22
N PRO A 8 1.61 11.47 4.15
CA PRO A 8 2.27 12.05 5.32
C PRO A 8 3.71 12.53 5.07
N PHE A 9 4.15 12.62 3.81
CA PHE A 9 5.55 12.89 3.48
C PHE A 9 5.84 14.39 3.39
N GLU A 10 7.08 14.78 3.70
CA GLU A 10 7.51 16.19 3.68
C GLU A 10 7.63 16.79 2.27
N ARG A 11 7.52 15.96 1.24
CA ARG A 11 7.65 16.34 -0.17
C ARG A 11 6.29 16.60 -0.84
N PRO A 12 6.24 17.35 -1.96
CA PRO A 12 5.00 17.68 -2.62
C PRO A 12 4.16 16.44 -2.96
N ARG A 13 2.86 16.56 -2.72
CA ARG A 13 1.89 15.53 -3.04
C ARG A 13 1.64 15.48 -4.55
N PRO A 14 1.74 14.31 -5.21
CA PRO A 14 1.37 14.15 -6.61
C PRO A 14 -0.12 14.45 -6.85
N GLU A 15 -0.43 15.17 -7.94
CA GLU A 15 -1.81 15.59 -8.25
C GLU A 15 -2.73 14.38 -8.49
N ALA A 16 -2.23 13.37 -9.23
CA ALA A 16 -2.97 12.15 -9.54
C ALA A 16 -3.16 11.17 -8.36
N LEU A 17 -2.68 11.50 -7.16
CA LEU A 17 -2.76 10.59 -6.01
C LEU A 17 -4.20 10.30 -5.60
N ASP A 18 -5.07 11.32 -5.58
CA ASP A 18 -6.48 11.12 -5.20
C ASP A 18 -7.20 10.21 -6.20
N GLU A 19 -6.88 10.33 -7.49
CA GLU A 19 -7.45 9.48 -8.52
C GLU A 19 -6.96 8.03 -8.38
N LEU A 20 -5.68 7.81 -8.06
CA LEU A 20 -5.10 6.49 -7.91
C LEU A 20 -5.67 5.75 -6.70
N LEU A 21 -5.83 6.47 -5.58
CA LEU A 21 -6.34 5.88 -4.35
C LEU A 21 -7.87 5.83 -4.31
N GLY A 22 -8.55 6.66 -5.12
CA GLY A 22 -9.99 6.88 -5.10
C GLY A 22 -10.46 7.43 -3.76
N ASP A 23 -11.69 7.07 -3.36
CA ASP A 23 -12.25 7.48 -2.07
C ASP A 23 -11.75 6.64 -0.88
N ARG A 24 -10.92 5.61 -1.13
CA ARG A 24 -10.51 4.65 -0.11
C ARG A 24 -9.28 5.10 0.66
N GLU A 25 -9.48 5.36 1.95
CA GLU A 25 -8.41 5.63 2.91
C GLU A 25 -7.79 4.34 3.45
N LEU A 26 -6.55 4.39 3.94
CA LEU A 26 -5.93 3.24 4.58
C LEU A 26 -6.43 3.10 6.02
N GLN A 27 -7.27 2.10 6.28
CA GLN A 27 -7.68 1.73 7.64
C GLN A 27 -6.69 0.71 8.21
N VAL A 28 -6.19 0.96 9.42
CA VAL A 28 -5.22 0.08 10.09
C VAL A 28 -5.63 -0.36 11.48
N LEU A 29 -5.20 -1.57 11.84
CA LEU A 29 -5.14 -2.05 13.22
C LEU A 29 -3.69 -2.11 13.68
N VAL A 30 -3.38 -1.40 14.77
CA VAL A 30 -2.09 -1.49 15.45
C VAL A 30 -2.26 -2.37 16.68
N VAL A 31 -1.46 -3.43 16.79
CA VAL A 31 -1.48 -4.39 17.90
C VAL A 31 -0.15 -4.34 18.62
N TYR A 32 -0.20 -4.05 19.92
CA TYR A 32 0.97 -4.10 20.80
C TYR A 32 1.03 -5.45 21.48
N SER A 33 2.14 -6.15 21.32
CA SER A 33 2.39 -7.39 22.06
C SER A 33 2.84 -7.09 23.49
N ALA A 34 2.80 -8.11 24.36
CA ALA A 34 3.33 -8.00 25.72
C ALA A 34 4.85 -7.72 25.78
N ALA A 35 5.57 -7.92 24.67
CA ALA A 35 7.00 -7.64 24.56
C ALA A 35 7.31 -6.19 24.14
N HIS A 36 6.29 -5.37 23.86
CA HIS A 36 6.49 -3.95 23.56
C HIS A 36 7.06 -3.19 24.78
N PRO A 37 8.07 -2.31 24.62
CA PRO A 37 8.64 -1.80 23.37
C PRO A 37 9.86 -2.55 22.82
N MET A 38 10.27 -3.69 23.38
CA MET A 38 11.41 -4.45 22.86
C MET A 38 11.13 -5.07 21.48
N VAL A 39 9.86 -5.29 21.15
CA VAL A 39 9.39 -5.74 19.83
C VAL A 39 8.46 -4.67 19.23
N PRO A 40 8.55 -4.41 17.91
CA PRO A 40 7.66 -3.45 17.24
C PRO A 40 6.19 -3.87 17.39
N PRO A 41 5.25 -2.90 17.39
CA PRO A 41 3.85 -3.22 17.22
C PRO A 41 3.61 -3.83 15.83
N THR A 42 2.63 -4.73 15.75
CA THR A 42 2.18 -5.31 14.49
C THR A 42 1.10 -4.42 13.88
N ILE A 43 1.21 -4.12 12.58
CA ILE A 43 0.25 -3.29 11.86
C ILE A 43 -0.44 -4.13 10.80
N TYR A 44 -1.77 -4.10 10.76
CA TYR A 44 -2.59 -4.75 9.74
C TYR A 44 -3.31 -3.71 8.92
N SER A 45 -3.39 -3.94 7.60
CA SER A 45 -4.28 -3.19 6.72
C SER A 45 -5.67 -3.85 6.72
N LEU A 46 -6.69 -3.07 7.07
CA LEU A 46 -8.09 -3.51 7.11
C LEU A 46 -8.86 -3.10 5.87
N ASP A 47 -8.49 -1.96 5.28
CA ASP A 47 -9.01 -1.49 4.00
C ASP A 47 -7.90 -0.69 3.29
N PRO A 48 -7.37 -1.18 2.15
CA PRO A 48 -7.67 -2.48 1.53
C PRO A 48 -7.13 -3.66 2.36
N GLU A 49 -7.87 -4.77 2.43
CA GLU A 49 -7.36 -6.01 3.03
C GLU A 49 -6.54 -6.81 2.00
N PRO A 50 -5.27 -7.15 2.27
CA PRO A 50 -4.47 -7.97 1.37
C PRO A 50 -5.05 -9.38 1.25
N SER A 51 -5.18 -9.87 0.01
CA SER A 51 -5.67 -11.21 -0.26
C SER A 51 -4.71 -12.30 0.24
N VAL A 52 -5.24 -13.53 0.41
CA VAL A 52 -4.42 -14.68 0.82
C VAL A 52 -3.25 -14.92 -0.15
N TRP A 53 -3.45 -14.71 -1.45
CA TRP A 53 -2.36 -14.85 -2.43
C TRP A 53 -1.25 -13.82 -2.18
N GLU A 54 -1.61 -12.55 -1.98
CA GLU A 54 -0.68 -11.45 -1.72
C GLU A 54 0.13 -11.70 -0.43
N GLN A 55 -0.47 -12.34 0.58
CA GLN A 55 0.21 -12.76 1.81
C GLN A 55 1.25 -13.89 1.62
N THR A 56 1.25 -14.57 0.47
CA THR A 56 2.27 -15.61 0.15
C THR A 56 3.49 -15.06 -0.59
N GLN A 57 3.43 -13.80 -1.03
CA GLN A 57 4.40 -13.20 -1.93
C GLN A 57 5.11 -12.02 -1.25
N SER A 58 6.43 -12.11 -1.04
CA SER A 58 7.21 -11.05 -0.38
C SER A 58 7.15 -9.71 -1.11
N ALA A 59 6.88 -9.72 -2.42
CA ALA A 59 6.74 -8.52 -3.26
C ALA A 59 5.70 -7.50 -2.75
N TRP A 60 4.69 -7.95 -1.99
CA TRP A 60 3.63 -7.10 -1.44
C TRP A 60 3.94 -6.55 -0.06
N HIS A 61 5.06 -6.95 0.56
CA HIS A 61 5.41 -6.60 1.94
C HIS A 61 4.27 -6.87 2.93
N VAL A 62 3.64 -8.03 2.78
CA VAL A 62 2.67 -8.57 3.73
C VAL A 62 3.22 -9.89 4.26
N ALA A 63 3.34 -10.00 5.57
CA ALA A 63 3.79 -11.21 6.22
C ALA A 63 2.69 -12.30 6.21
N PRO A 64 3.05 -13.59 6.36
CA PRO A 64 2.08 -14.64 6.61
C PRO A 64 1.18 -14.28 7.80
N GLY A 65 -0.13 -14.25 7.58
CA GLY A 65 -1.11 -13.79 8.58
C GLY A 65 -1.59 -12.35 8.40
N GLY A 66 -1.17 -11.64 7.35
CA GLY A 66 -1.78 -10.40 6.88
C GLY A 66 -1.23 -9.11 7.48
N SER A 67 -0.24 -9.18 8.37
CA SER A 67 0.41 -7.98 8.90
C SER A 67 1.37 -7.37 7.88
N LEU A 68 1.49 -6.05 7.87
CA LEU A 68 2.43 -5.34 7.02
C LEU A 68 3.87 -5.57 7.47
N CYS A 69 4.74 -5.92 6.52
CA CYS A 69 6.18 -6.04 6.72
C CYS A 69 6.85 -4.69 6.47
N LEU A 70 6.88 -3.82 7.48
CA LEU A 70 7.32 -2.42 7.34
C LEU A 70 8.80 -2.19 7.74
N LEU A 71 9.45 -3.21 8.28
CA LEU A 71 10.83 -3.14 8.73
C LEU A 71 11.76 -3.71 7.68
N GLN A 72 12.89 -3.01 7.47
CA GLN A 72 13.88 -3.32 6.44
C GLN A 72 14.70 -4.58 6.76
N SER A 73 14.82 -4.92 8.06
CA SER A 73 15.55 -6.09 8.56
C SER A 73 15.08 -6.46 9.97
N ASP A 74 15.41 -7.67 10.41
CA ASP A 74 15.07 -8.23 11.74
C ASP A 74 15.72 -7.47 12.93
N GLY A 75 16.38 -6.33 12.71
CA GLY A 75 16.90 -5.41 13.73
C GLY A 75 16.53 -3.94 13.50
N GLY A 76 15.64 -3.65 12.55
CA GLY A 76 15.25 -2.29 12.18
C GLY A 76 14.40 -1.54 13.21
N TRP A 77 13.98 -2.22 14.28
CA TRP A 77 13.25 -1.62 15.39
C TRP A 77 14.18 -1.35 16.57
N GLN A 78 14.10 -0.14 17.11
CA GLN A 78 14.70 0.23 18.40
C GLN A 78 13.56 0.57 19.37
N PRO A 79 13.67 0.25 20.67
CA PRO A 79 12.62 0.57 21.64
C PRO A 79 12.24 2.06 21.70
N GLU A 80 13.17 2.94 21.33
CA GLU A 80 13.00 4.39 21.26
C GLU A 80 12.45 4.88 19.91
N ALA A 81 12.32 3.98 18.92
CA ALA A 81 11.84 4.33 17.59
C ALA A 81 10.37 4.78 17.64
N SER A 82 10.03 5.73 16.77
CA SER A 82 8.68 6.30 16.77
C SER A 82 7.70 5.41 16.03
N LEU A 83 6.55 5.15 16.65
CA LEU A 83 5.40 4.55 15.94
C LEU A 83 5.02 5.35 14.69
N THR A 84 5.15 6.68 14.71
CA THR A 84 4.75 7.53 13.58
C THR A 84 5.54 7.22 12.31
N GLU A 85 6.79 6.76 12.44
CA GLU A 85 7.60 6.32 11.31
C GLU A 85 7.03 5.05 10.67
N LEU A 86 6.57 4.08 11.50
CA LEU A 86 5.87 2.90 11.01
C LEU A 86 4.54 3.25 10.34
N LEU A 87 3.79 4.22 10.89
CA LEU A 87 2.53 4.67 10.28
C LEU A 87 2.77 5.43 8.96
N ALA A 88 3.85 6.20 8.86
CA ALA A 88 4.25 6.82 7.60
C ALA A 88 4.61 5.76 6.54
N LYS A 89 5.34 4.70 6.93
CA LYS A 89 5.63 3.56 6.06
C LYS A 89 4.37 2.80 5.64
N ALA A 90 3.42 2.60 6.54
CA ALA A 90 2.14 2.00 6.20
C ALA A 90 1.35 2.84 5.18
N SER A 91 1.39 4.17 5.32
CA SER A 91 0.80 5.09 4.33
C SER A 91 1.49 4.97 2.97
N GLY A 92 2.81 4.83 2.95
CA GLY A 92 3.58 4.53 1.73
C GLY A 92 3.22 3.20 1.09
N TRP A 93 3.09 2.15 1.91
CA TRP A 93 2.63 0.83 1.47
C TRP A 93 1.29 0.90 0.73
N ARG A 94 0.33 1.72 1.17
CA ARG A 94 -0.97 1.88 0.47
C ARG A 94 -0.83 2.41 -0.96
N ILE A 95 0.14 3.29 -1.19
CA ILE A 95 0.41 3.88 -2.50
C ILE A 95 1.04 2.81 -3.39
N GLU A 96 2.08 2.13 -2.92
CA GLU A 96 2.74 1.06 -3.66
C GLU A 96 1.79 -0.12 -3.90
N TYR A 97 0.87 -0.40 -2.97
CA TYR A 97 -0.19 -1.38 -3.16
C TYR A 97 -1.07 -1.01 -4.36
N ALA A 98 -1.51 0.24 -4.47
CA ALA A 98 -2.27 0.68 -5.65
C ALA A 98 -1.46 0.58 -6.94
N LEU A 99 -0.16 0.94 -6.91
CA LEU A 99 0.72 0.81 -8.09
C LEU A 99 0.90 -0.65 -8.54
N MET A 100 1.04 -1.59 -7.59
CA MET A 100 1.06 -3.02 -7.84
C MET A 100 -0.27 -3.50 -8.45
N LYS A 101 -1.42 -3.07 -7.89
CA LYS A 101 -2.74 -3.43 -8.43
C LYS A 101 -2.98 -2.85 -9.83
N ALA A 102 -2.40 -1.68 -10.14
CA ALA A 102 -2.40 -1.09 -11.47
C ALA A 102 -1.35 -1.71 -12.43
N GLY A 103 -0.53 -2.66 -11.94
CA GLY A 103 0.50 -3.36 -12.71
C GLY A 103 1.65 -2.45 -13.19
N VAL A 104 1.86 -1.30 -12.55
CA VAL A 104 2.92 -0.34 -12.91
C VAL A 104 4.26 -0.71 -12.30
N ILE A 105 4.23 -1.38 -11.15
CA ILE A 105 5.38 -1.99 -10.50
C ILE A 105 5.07 -3.47 -10.24
N ASP A 106 6.11 -4.30 -10.28
CA ASP A 106 6.01 -5.75 -10.03
C ASP A 106 6.41 -6.12 -8.59
N GLU A 107 7.08 -5.22 -7.88
CA GLU A 107 7.44 -5.34 -6.47
C GLU A 107 7.41 -3.97 -5.78
N MET A 108 7.05 -3.93 -4.48
CA MET A 108 7.16 -2.70 -3.71
C MET A 108 8.59 -2.48 -3.20
N SER A 109 8.95 -1.22 -3.00
CA SER A 109 10.26 -0.84 -2.52
C SER A 109 10.54 -1.35 -1.10
N VAL A 110 11.78 -1.78 -0.86
CA VAL A 110 12.24 -2.23 0.46
C VAL A 110 12.30 -1.07 1.47
N ASN A 111 12.56 0.15 0.98
CA ASN A 111 12.68 1.33 1.83
C ASN A 111 11.34 2.06 2.05
N GLY A 112 10.30 1.68 1.32
CA GLY A 112 9.04 2.41 1.23
C GLY A 112 9.22 3.75 0.50
N ILE A 113 8.13 4.22 -0.09
CA ILE A 113 8.08 5.53 -0.80
C ILE A 113 8.23 6.77 0.12
N VAL A 114 8.40 6.57 1.44
CA VAL A 114 8.44 7.65 2.45
C VAL A 114 9.56 8.65 2.16
N SER A 115 10.77 8.14 1.94
CA SER A 115 11.97 8.94 1.66
C SER A 115 12.52 8.76 0.25
N ASP A 116 11.92 7.87 -0.55
CA ASP A 116 12.33 7.61 -1.93
C ASP A 116 11.28 8.13 -2.93
N PRO A 117 11.60 9.18 -3.72
CA PRO A 117 10.69 9.71 -4.73
C PRO A 117 10.64 8.87 -6.02
N SER A 118 11.39 7.77 -6.10
CA SER A 118 11.52 6.96 -7.32
C SER A 118 10.20 6.48 -7.90
N HIS A 119 9.16 6.26 -7.09
CA HIS A 119 7.83 5.82 -7.56
C HIS A 119 6.83 6.96 -7.81
N ASP A 120 7.15 8.21 -7.51
CA ASP A 120 6.19 9.31 -7.65
C ASP A 120 5.69 9.49 -9.08
N HIS A 121 6.64 9.50 -10.02
CA HIS A 121 6.34 9.66 -11.45
C HIS A 121 5.50 8.49 -12.01
N LEU A 122 5.43 7.36 -11.29
CA LEU A 122 4.62 6.20 -11.67
C LEU A 122 3.14 6.37 -11.29
N ILE A 123 2.82 7.28 -10.36
CA ILE A 123 1.43 7.57 -9.96
C ILE A 123 0.64 8.10 -11.16
N ASP A 124 1.23 9.03 -11.93
CA ASP A 124 0.60 9.55 -13.15
C ASP A 124 0.43 8.45 -14.23
N ARG A 125 1.43 7.56 -14.34
CA ARG A 125 1.38 6.43 -15.29
C ARG A 125 0.31 5.40 -14.92
N ALA A 126 0.05 5.22 -13.63
CA ALA A 126 -0.96 4.27 -13.15
C ALA A 126 -2.37 4.66 -13.58
N ILE A 127 -2.69 5.95 -13.55
CA ILE A 127 -3.99 6.45 -14.01
C ILE A 127 -4.24 6.12 -15.49
N GLN A 128 -3.23 6.33 -16.34
CA GLN A 128 -3.33 6.04 -17.76
C GLN A 128 -3.64 4.55 -18.01
N ARG A 129 -3.00 3.65 -17.26
CA ARG A 129 -3.21 2.19 -17.38
C ARG A 129 -4.56 1.72 -16.85
N VAL A 130 -5.03 2.31 -15.75
CA VAL A 130 -6.34 2.00 -15.18
C VAL A 130 -7.44 2.41 -16.15
N ALA A 131 -7.28 3.54 -16.84
CA ALA A 131 -8.22 3.99 -17.89
C ALA A 131 -8.20 3.12 -19.16
N GLU A 132 -7.07 2.49 -19.49
CA GLU A 132 -6.91 1.63 -20.68
C GLU A 132 -7.44 0.19 -20.48
N THR A 133 -7.73 -0.24 -19.26
CA THR A 133 -8.26 -1.58 -18.99
C THR A 133 -9.80 -1.53 -19.06
N PRO A 134 -10.45 -2.08 -20.11
CA PRO A 134 -11.90 -2.06 -20.20
C PRO A 134 -12.49 -2.92 -19.08
N GLY A 135 -13.53 -2.42 -18.42
CA GLY A 135 -14.27 -3.19 -17.43
C GLY A 135 -14.87 -4.46 -18.05
N PRO A 136 -15.12 -5.53 -17.25
CA PRO A 136 -15.68 -6.80 -17.74
C PRO A 136 -17.06 -6.67 -18.40
N ASP A 137 -17.71 -5.51 -18.32
CA ASP A 137 -19.07 -5.28 -18.82
C ASP A 137 -19.16 -4.94 -20.32
N GLU A 138 -18.05 -4.68 -21.01
CA GLU A 138 -18.07 -4.30 -22.44
C GLU A 138 -17.97 -5.48 -23.44
N VAL A 139 -17.83 -6.73 -22.97
CA VAL A 139 -17.68 -7.90 -23.85
C VAL A 139 -19.03 -8.55 -24.23
N GLY A 140 -20.16 -8.00 -23.79
CA GLY A 140 -21.48 -8.65 -23.88
C GLY A 140 -22.49 -8.05 -24.85
N GLY A 141 -22.08 -7.25 -25.84
CA GLY A 141 -23.00 -6.41 -26.63
C GLY A 141 -22.82 -6.45 -28.15
N ALA A 142 -22.53 -7.62 -28.75
CA ALA A 142 -22.67 -7.79 -30.20
C ALA A 142 -23.97 -8.54 -30.50
N ASP A 143 -24.99 -7.75 -30.75
CA ASP A 143 -26.32 -8.07 -31.26
C ASP A 143 -26.26 -8.88 -32.57
N VAL A 144 -27.00 -9.98 -32.64
CA VAL A 144 -27.62 -10.45 -33.90
C VAL A 144 -29.02 -11.00 -33.58
N SER A 145 -30.01 -10.11 -33.58
CA SER A 145 -31.41 -10.42 -33.91
C SER A 145 -31.70 -10.19 -35.41
N PRO A 146 -32.82 -10.64 -35.99
CA PRO A 146 -33.71 -11.77 -35.66
C PRO A 146 -33.71 -12.88 -36.74
#